data_AF-A0A7L0J1F8-F1
#
_entry.id   AF-A0A7L0J1F8-F1
#
_cell.length_a   1.000
_cell.length_b   1.000
_cell.length_c   1.000
_cell.angle_alpha   90.00
_cell.angle_beta   90.00
_cell.angle_gamma   90.00
#
_symmetry.space_group_name_H-M   'P 1'
#
loop_
_entity.id
_entity.type
_entity.pdbx_description
1 polymer ?
#
loop_
_entity_poly.entity_id
_entity_poly.type
_entity_poly.pdbx_seq_one_letter_code
_entity_poly.pdbx_strand_id
1 'polypeptide(L)'
;FFLSPKLENKTEGKPQKQICRVVLDHFEKQYTAELGSAWSSVRDVLTNPLCWQHSVLLNRFSPCTDLENSLCVQGYHSAFQGGLPYLPAAFKCYIRRTPGRFPAQKHQPGKLKEYYLLNAASLLPVLALEVKDGESVLDLCAAPGGKAVAILQCACPGWFHCNEYDDLRARWLEETIESFIPEPLLNLIMVSKLDGRHIGDLKPELYDKVLVDTPCSNDRSWLFSSDIHQATLRLIQRKELSYLQFQLLRSAIKALRPGGCLVYSTCTLSKAENSDVINLILNCCSNVVPVDIREMGRAVSQEFTFLDGLQQHELLVLPERGRAWGPMYVAKLQKI
;
A
#
# COMPACT_ATOMS: atom_id res chain seq x y z
N PHE A 1 -36.94 27.91 38.16
CA PHE A 1 -35.57 27.58 38.63
C PHE A 1 -35.18 26.22 38.10
N PHE A 2 -34.71 26.15 36.86
CA PHE A 2 -34.16 24.93 36.26
C PHE A 2 -32.69 25.19 35.94
N LEU A 3 -31.83 24.50 36.67
CA LEU A 3 -30.38 24.48 36.46
C LEU A 3 -30.07 23.71 35.17
N SER A 4 -29.42 24.38 34.22
CA SER A 4 -28.83 23.75 33.05
C SER A 4 -27.54 23.01 33.46
N PRO A 5 -27.33 21.74 33.07
CA PRO A 5 -26.03 21.13 33.18
C PRO A 5 -25.14 21.67 32.05
N LYS A 6 -24.03 22.31 32.44
CA LYS A 6 -22.96 22.73 31.53
C LYS A 6 -22.42 21.51 30.78
N LEU A 7 -22.50 21.56 29.46
CA LEU A 7 -21.80 20.64 28.58
C LEU A 7 -20.30 20.96 28.68
N GLU A 8 -19.56 20.17 29.46
CA GLU A 8 -18.10 20.23 29.45
C GLU A 8 -17.60 19.74 28.08
N ASN A 9 -17.02 20.66 27.31
CA ASN A 9 -16.27 20.39 26.10
C ASN A 9 -15.03 19.54 26.44
N LYS A 10 -15.16 18.22 26.45
CA LYS A 10 -14.02 17.31 26.32
C LYS A 10 -13.52 17.34 24.87
N THR A 11 -12.71 18.34 24.56
CA THR A 11 -11.74 18.25 23.47
C THR A 11 -10.58 17.41 23.97
N GLU A 12 -10.76 16.09 24.04
CA GLU A 12 -9.62 15.17 24.15
C GLU A 12 -8.83 15.27 22.84
N GLY A 13 -7.79 16.10 22.86
CA GLY A 13 -6.82 16.19 21.78
C GLY A 13 -6.25 14.79 21.52
N LYS A 14 -6.29 14.33 20.27
CA LYS A 14 -5.66 13.06 19.88
C LYS A 14 -4.22 13.04 20.42
N PRO A 15 -3.79 11.97 21.10
CA PRO A 15 -2.44 11.90 21.66
C PRO A 15 -1.42 12.16 20.54
N GLN A 16 -0.51 13.09 20.79
CA GLN A 16 0.56 13.42 19.87
C GLN A 16 1.40 12.16 19.64
N LYS A 17 1.66 11.81 18.38
CA LYS A 17 2.43 10.60 18.05
C LYS A 17 3.81 10.69 18.69
N GLN A 18 4.06 9.88 19.72
CA GLN A 18 5.34 9.82 20.41
C GLN A 18 6.26 8.82 19.73
N ILE A 19 7.49 9.26 19.44
CA ILE A 19 8.51 8.38 18.86
C ILE A 19 8.92 7.33 19.90
N CYS A 20 8.87 6.06 19.52
CA CYS A 20 9.37 4.97 20.33
C CYS A 20 10.89 4.87 20.16
N ARG A 21 11.63 5.24 21.20
CA ARG A 21 13.10 5.30 21.16
C ARG A 21 13.74 3.94 20.86
N VAL A 22 13.19 2.87 21.43
CA VAL A 22 13.68 1.49 21.23
C VAL A 22 13.61 1.07 19.75
N VAL A 23 12.51 1.42 19.07
CA VAL A 23 12.35 1.15 17.62
C VAL A 23 13.29 2.02 16.81
N LEU A 24 13.39 3.31 17.14
CA LEU A 24 14.30 4.21 16.44
C LEU A 24 15.76 3.76 16.55
N ASP A 25 16.23 3.37 17.75
CA ASP A 25 17.61 2.91 17.94
C ASP A 25 17.89 1.59 17.19
N HIS A 26 16.90 0.70 17.10
CA HIS A 26 16.98 -0.50 16.27
C HIS A 26 17.10 -0.16 14.78
N PHE A 27 16.24 0.73 14.28
CA PHE A 27 16.27 1.19 12.90
C PHE A 27 17.55 1.96 12.57
N GLU A 28 18.06 2.78 13.49
CA GLU A 28 19.35 3.45 13.34
C GLU A 28 20.47 2.47 13.08
N LYS A 29 20.57 1.41 13.89
CA LYS A 29 21.61 0.38 13.71
C LYS A 29 21.46 -0.36 12.37
N GLN A 30 20.25 -0.79 12.04
CA GLN A 30 20.01 -1.60 10.84
C GLN A 30 20.12 -0.77 9.56
N TYR A 31 19.40 0.34 9.47
CA TYR A 31 19.30 1.11 8.23
C TYR A 31 20.50 1.99 7.94
N THR A 32 21.31 2.33 8.95
CA THR A 32 22.65 2.88 8.67
C THR A 32 23.51 1.87 7.92
N ALA A 33 23.42 0.58 8.26
CA ALA A 33 24.17 -0.47 7.58
C ALA A 33 23.60 -0.78 6.18
N GLU A 34 22.28 -0.79 6.03
CA GLU A 34 21.61 -1.15 4.77
C GLU A 34 21.55 0.01 3.75
N LEU A 35 21.30 1.25 4.20
CA LEU A 35 21.07 2.42 3.33
C LEU A 35 22.23 3.42 3.34
N GLY A 36 23.22 3.26 4.23
CA GLY A 36 24.35 4.17 4.35
C GLY A 36 23.92 5.61 4.62
N SER A 37 24.45 6.55 3.83
CA SER A 37 24.17 7.99 4.00
C SER A 37 22.70 8.37 3.77
N ALA A 38 21.97 7.61 2.95
CA ALA A 38 20.57 7.88 2.64
C ALA A 38 19.65 7.76 3.87
N TRP A 39 20.02 6.95 4.85
CA TRP A 39 19.23 6.74 6.07
C TRP A 39 18.95 8.04 6.83
N SER A 40 19.94 8.93 6.92
CA SER A 40 19.80 10.22 7.62
C SER A 40 18.60 11.04 7.12
N SER A 41 18.48 11.23 5.81
CA SER A 41 17.38 11.95 5.16
C SER A 41 16.04 11.23 5.37
N VAL A 42 16.04 9.90 5.19
CA VAL A 42 14.84 9.08 5.35
C VAL A 42 14.30 9.13 6.78
N ARG A 43 15.18 8.99 7.76
CA ARG A 43 14.86 9.07 9.19
C ARG A 43 14.22 10.40 9.56
N ASP A 44 14.76 11.51 9.06
CA ASP A 44 14.23 12.85 9.35
C ASP A 44 12.78 13.02 8.86
N VAL A 45 12.43 12.39 7.73
CA VAL A 45 11.05 12.35 7.22
C VAL A 45 10.17 11.39 8.03
N LEU A 46 10.68 10.20 8.33
CA LEU A 46 9.93 9.18 9.08
C LEU A 46 9.63 9.59 10.52
N THR A 47 10.52 10.35 11.15
CA THR A 47 10.34 10.83 12.54
C THR A 47 9.52 12.12 12.63
N ASN A 48 9.16 12.74 11.51
CA ASN A 48 8.41 13.99 11.47
C ASN A 48 7.03 13.82 10.81
N PRO A 49 5.97 13.51 11.58
CA PRO A 49 4.61 13.37 11.04
C PRO A 49 4.05 14.61 10.35
N LEU A 50 4.59 15.80 10.61
CA LEU A 50 4.10 17.05 10.01
C LEU A 50 4.45 17.17 8.53
N CYS A 51 5.47 16.45 8.06
CA CYS A 51 5.85 16.46 6.66
C CYS A 51 5.12 15.39 5.82
N TRP A 52 4.33 14.52 6.44
CA TRP A 52 3.67 13.43 5.72
C TRP A 52 2.55 13.94 4.83
N GLN A 53 2.55 13.45 3.61
CA GLN A 53 1.60 13.82 2.56
C GLN A 53 0.60 12.68 2.34
N HIS A 54 -0.57 13.06 1.82
CA HIS A 54 -1.55 12.12 1.30
C HIS A 54 -1.84 12.52 -0.14
N SER A 55 -1.92 11.54 -1.02
CA SER A 55 -2.48 11.70 -2.35
C SER A 55 -4.00 11.57 -2.29
N VAL A 56 -4.67 12.23 -3.24
CA VAL A 56 -6.12 12.17 -3.44
C VAL A 56 -6.36 11.32 -4.67
N LEU A 57 -6.71 10.05 -4.48
CA LEU A 57 -7.14 9.15 -5.54
C LEU A 57 -8.63 9.36 -5.77
N LEU A 58 -9.01 9.86 -6.95
CA LEU A 58 -10.42 10.08 -7.26
C LEU A 58 -11.15 8.77 -7.51
N ASN A 59 -12.42 8.74 -7.12
CA ASN A 59 -13.30 7.63 -7.41
C ASN A 59 -13.98 7.85 -8.77
N ARG A 60 -13.60 7.07 -9.79
CA ARG A 60 -14.21 7.10 -11.13
C ARG A 60 -15.69 6.76 -11.12
N PHE A 61 -16.19 6.08 -10.08
CA PHE A 61 -17.60 5.73 -9.91
C PHE A 61 -18.42 6.84 -9.23
N SER A 62 -17.78 7.90 -8.75
CA SER A 62 -18.41 9.08 -8.16
C SER A 62 -17.73 10.36 -8.67
N PRO A 63 -17.82 10.66 -9.98
CA PRO A 63 -17.12 11.79 -10.57
C PRO A 63 -17.64 13.12 -10.02
N CYS A 64 -16.71 14.03 -9.70
CA CYS A 64 -17.02 15.37 -9.19
C CYS A 64 -16.08 16.40 -9.84
N THR A 65 -16.58 17.14 -10.83
CA THR A 65 -15.78 18.13 -11.58
C THR A 65 -15.29 19.28 -10.71
N ASP A 66 -16.11 19.69 -9.72
CA ASP A 66 -15.76 20.77 -8.79
C ASP A 66 -14.57 20.39 -7.91
N LEU A 67 -14.42 19.10 -7.58
CA LEU A 67 -13.31 18.59 -6.79
C LEU A 67 -11.99 18.71 -7.54
N GLU A 68 -11.94 18.33 -8.82
CA GLU A 68 -10.71 18.45 -9.64
C GLU A 68 -10.25 19.91 -9.76
N ASN A 69 -11.18 20.83 -10.04
CA ASN A 69 -10.88 22.26 -10.10
C ASN A 69 -10.38 22.79 -8.75
N SER A 70 -11.01 22.38 -7.65
CA SER A 70 -10.61 22.75 -6.29
C SER A 70 -9.21 22.24 -5.94
N LEU A 71 -8.87 21.00 -6.33
CA LEU A 71 -7.54 20.43 -6.14
C LEU A 71 -6.47 21.26 -6.87
N CYS A 72 -6.71 21.61 -8.14
CA CYS A 72 -5.78 22.45 -8.92
C CYS A 72 -5.56 23.82 -8.26
N VAL A 73 -6.61 24.50 -7.81
CA VAL A 73 -6.51 25.80 -7.10
C VAL A 73 -5.73 25.67 -5.79
N GLN A 74 -5.84 24.52 -5.11
CA GLN A 74 -5.10 24.22 -3.88
C GLN A 74 -3.64 23.76 -4.12
N GLY A 75 -3.17 23.82 -5.37
CA GLY A 75 -1.81 23.47 -5.78
C GLY A 75 -1.56 21.96 -5.88
N TYR A 76 -2.61 21.15 -6.02
CA TYR A 76 -2.44 19.74 -6.36
C TYR A 76 -2.22 19.58 -7.87
N HIS A 77 -1.41 18.59 -8.23
CA HIS A 77 -1.16 18.19 -9.60
C HIS A 77 -1.23 16.67 -9.74
N SER A 78 -1.38 16.17 -10.96
CA SER A 78 -1.46 14.72 -11.19
C SER A 78 -0.14 14.04 -10.81
N ALA A 79 -0.24 12.92 -10.09
CA ALA A 79 0.91 12.17 -9.60
C ALA A 79 1.69 11.43 -10.71
N PHE A 80 1.08 11.24 -11.88
CA PHE A 80 1.61 10.38 -12.95
C PHE A 80 1.55 11.06 -14.33
N GLN A 81 1.75 12.37 -14.41
CA GLN A 81 1.69 13.13 -15.68
C GLN A 81 2.62 12.54 -16.76
N GLY A 82 2.04 11.86 -17.75
CA GLY A 82 2.77 11.34 -18.93
C GLY A 82 3.81 10.24 -18.64
N GLY A 83 3.91 9.76 -17.39
CA GLY A 83 4.96 8.82 -16.99
C GLY A 83 4.73 7.40 -17.49
N LEU A 84 3.48 6.92 -17.51
CA LEU A 84 3.18 5.51 -17.77
C LEU A 84 2.23 5.37 -18.96
N PRO A 85 2.67 4.80 -20.10
CA PRO A 85 1.85 4.71 -21.31
C PRO A 85 0.65 3.77 -21.15
N TYR A 86 0.70 2.84 -20.20
CA TYR A 86 -0.37 1.89 -19.89
C TYR A 86 -1.35 2.40 -18.82
N LEU A 87 -1.15 3.61 -18.28
CA LEU A 87 -2.03 4.15 -17.24
C LEU A 87 -3.42 4.45 -17.82
N PRO A 88 -4.51 3.86 -17.27
CA PRO A 88 -5.85 4.12 -17.77
C PRO A 88 -6.23 5.60 -17.64
N ALA A 89 -6.87 6.18 -18.65
CA ALA A 89 -7.29 7.59 -18.63
C ALA A 89 -8.27 7.92 -17.49
N ALA A 90 -9.02 6.91 -17.01
CA ALA A 90 -9.93 7.05 -15.88
C ALA A 90 -9.20 7.12 -14.53
N PHE A 91 -7.94 6.68 -14.45
CA PHE A 91 -7.17 6.69 -13.22
C PHE A 91 -6.65 8.10 -12.94
N LYS A 92 -7.22 8.73 -11.90
CA LYS A 92 -6.87 10.10 -11.50
C LYS A 92 -6.39 10.14 -10.07
N CYS A 93 -5.12 10.49 -9.88
CA CYS A 93 -4.54 10.67 -8.57
C CYS A 93 -3.78 11.99 -8.50
N TYR A 94 -4.07 12.78 -7.47
CA TYR A 94 -3.51 14.11 -7.27
C TYR A 94 -2.63 14.15 -6.03
N ILE A 95 -1.50 14.84 -6.15
CA ILE A 95 -0.51 15.03 -5.08
C ILE A 95 -0.18 16.51 -4.94
N ARG A 96 0.41 16.87 -3.78
CA ARG A 96 0.89 18.20 -3.52
C ARG A 96 2.20 18.14 -2.74
N ARG A 97 3.21 18.90 -3.17
CA ARG A 97 4.54 18.93 -2.54
C ARG A 97 4.55 19.56 -1.14
N THR A 98 3.61 20.46 -0.87
CA THR A 98 3.44 21.05 0.45
C THR A 98 2.61 20.13 1.34
N PRO A 99 3.12 19.76 2.54
CA PRO A 99 2.34 19.00 3.50
C PRO A 99 1.05 19.73 3.84
N GLY A 100 -0.02 18.96 4.01
CA GLY A 100 -1.28 19.46 4.51
C GLY A 100 -2.32 18.35 4.57
N ARG A 101 -3.38 18.61 5.33
CA ARG A 101 -4.48 17.66 5.45
C ARG A 101 -5.49 17.94 4.36
N PHE A 102 -5.92 16.87 3.70
CA PHE A 102 -7.15 16.87 2.93
C PHE A 102 -8.25 16.24 3.81
N PRO A 103 -9.50 16.75 3.78
CA PRO A 103 -10.58 16.20 4.59
C PRO A 103 -10.79 14.72 4.25
N ALA A 104 -10.93 13.86 5.25
CA ALA A 104 -11.27 12.46 5.02
C ALA A 104 -12.79 12.31 4.94
N GLN A 105 -13.27 11.51 3.99
CA GLN A 105 -14.69 11.17 3.88
C GLN A 105 -14.99 9.93 4.72
N LYS A 106 -15.98 10.05 5.62
CA LYS A 106 -16.47 8.92 6.43
C LYS A 106 -17.33 8.00 5.57
N HIS A 107 -17.31 6.71 5.91
CA HIS A 107 -18.24 5.74 5.32
C HIS A 107 -19.70 6.17 5.60
N GLN A 108 -20.54 6.09 4.58
CA GLN A 108 -21.98 6.35 4.64
C GLN A 108 -22.68 5.31 3.76
N PRO A 109 -23.54 4.45 4.32
CA PRO A 109 -24.24 3.42 3.54
C PRO A 109 -25.01 4.03 2.36
N GLY A 110 -24.89 3.40 1.19
CA GLY A 110 -25.54 3.84 -0.05
C GLY A 110 -24.97 5.12 -0.68
N LYS A 111 -23.90 5.70 -0.13
CA LYS A 111 -23.24 6.88 -0.72
C LYS A 111 -21.76 6.60 -1.00
N LEU A 112 -21.42 6.63 -2.29
CA LEU A 112 -20.04 6.53 -2.72
C LEU A 112 -19.23 7.77 -2.30
N LYS A 113 -18.00 7.54 -1.90
CA LYS A 113 -16.97 8.55 -1.67
C LYS A 113 -16.42 9.03 -2.99
N GLU A 114 -16.04 10.29 -3.03
CA GLU A 114 -15.49 10.95 -4.22
C GLU A 114 -13.99 10.69 -4.35
N TYR A 115 -13.29 10.37 -3.25
CA TYR A 115 -11.85 10.13 -3.25
C TYR A 115 -11.37 9.30 -2.06
N TYR A 116 -10.23 8.64 -2.24
CA TYR A 116 -9.47 7.92 -1.23
C TYR A 116 -8.18 8.67 -0.91
N LEU A 117 -7.85 8.80 0.38
CA LEU A 117 -6.59 9.38 0.84
C LEU A 117 -5.59 8.27 1.18
N LEU A 118 -4.44 8.27 0.52
CA LEU A 118 -3.40 7.27 0.73
C LEU A 118 -2.00 7.85 0.55
N ASN A 119 -0.97 7.07 0.87
CA ASN A 119 0.39 7.37 0.47
C ASN A 119 0.52 7.08 -1.03
N ALA A 120 0.98 8.05 -1.83
CA ALA A 120 1.06 7.90 -3.29
C ALA A 120 1.92 6.69 -3.71
N ALA A 121 2.95 6.33 -2.92
CA ALA A 121 3.80 5.19 -3.23
C ALA A 121 3.03 3.86 -3.19
N SER A 122 1.94 3.77 -2.41
CA SER A 122 1.07 2.59 -2.36
C SER A 122 0.36 2.29 -3.67
N LEU A 123 0.38 3.21 -4.64
CA LEU A 123 -0.15 3.00 -5.98
C LEU A 123 0.85 2.27 -6.88
N LEU A 124 2.16 2.35 -6.62
CA LEU A 124 3.17 1.73 -7.48
C LEU A 124 3.02 0.20 -7.60
N PRO A 125 2.73 -0.57 -6.53
CA PRO A 125 2.44 -2.00 -6.67
C PRO A 125 1.24 -2.28 -7.57
N VAL A 126 0.18 -1.46 -7.47
CA VAL A 126 -1.04 -1.61 -8.26
C VAL A 126 -0.76 -1.31 -9.74
N LEU A 127 -0.03 -0.24 -10.01
CA LEU A 127 0.36 0.13 -11.37
C LEU A 127 1.34 -0.88 -11.99
N ALA A 128 2.26 -1.45 -11.22
CA ALA A 128 3.16 -2.50 -11.68
C ALA A 128 2.44 -3.80 -12.06
N LEU A 129 1.29 -4.08 -11.41
CA LEU A 129 0.52 -5.31 -11.65
C LEU A 129 -0.16 -5.29 -13.03
N GLU A 130 -0.46 -4.11 -13.56
CA GLU A 130 -1.05 -3.90 -14.90
C GLU A 130 -2.29 -4.78 -15.12
N VAL A 131 -3.23 -4.67 -14.19
CA VAL A 131 -4.52 -5.38 -14.26
C VAL A 131 -5.30 -4.89 -15.49
N LYS A 132 -5.92 -5.82 -16.21
CA LYS A 132 -6.79 -5.54 -17.36
C LYS A 132 -8.24 -5.92 -17.05
N ASP A 133 -9.15 -5.31 -17.80
CA ASP A 133 -10.57 -5.61 -17.69
C ASP A 133 -10.84 -7.09 -17.99
N GLY A 134 -11.72 -7.71 -17.19
CA GLY A 134 -12.09 -9.12 -17.33
C GLY A 134 -11.13 -10.13 -16.69
N GLU A 135 -9.95 -9.72 -16.22
CA GLU A 135 -9.00 -10.63 -15.55
C GLU A 135 -9.51 -11.10 -14.17
N SER A 136 -9.09 -12.29 -13.76
CA SER A 136 -9.23 -12.83 -12.40
C SER A 136 -8.07 -12.36 -11.53
N VAL A 137 -8.38 -11.58 -10.49
CA VAL A 137 -7.41 -10.88 -9.67
C VAL A 137 -7.53 -11.33 -8.21
N LEU A 138 -6.39 -11.49 -7.53
CA LEU A 138 -6.31 -11.73 -6.10
C LEU A 138 -5.54 -10.59 -5.42
N ASP A 139 -6.15 -9.94 -4.44
CA ASP A 139 -5.43 -9.18 -3.42
C ASP A 139 -5.36 -10.04 -2.16
N LEU A 140 -4.17 -10.60 -1.88
CA LEU A 140 -3.99 -11.63 -0.87
C LEU A 140 -4.12 -11.10 0.57
N CYS A 141 -3.86 -9.82 0.78
CA CYS A 141 -3.79 -9.15 2.08
C CYS A 141 -4.42 -7.76 1.96
N ALA A 142 -5.71 -7.73 1.65
CA ALA A 142 -6.36 -6.59 1.03
C ALA A 142 -6.70 -5.44 1.99
N ALA A 143 -6.87 -5.68 3.29
CA ALA A 143 -7.34 -4.62 4.17
C ALA A 143 -6.24 -3.59 4.47
N PRO A 144 -6.60 -2.31 4.69
CA PRO A 144 -7.95 -1.77 4.78
C PRO A 144 -8.64 -1.50 3.43
N GLY A 145 -8.06 -1.90 2.30
CA GLY A 145 -8.73 -1.85 0.99
C GLY A 145 -8.26 -0.73 0.06
N GLY A 146 -7.27 0.08 0.45
CA GLY A 146 -6.78 1.18 -0.39
C GLY A 146 -6.20 0.72 -1.74
N LYS A 147 -5.46 -0.41 -1.76
CA LYS A 147 -4.94 -1.00 -3.00
C LYS A 147 -6.03 -1.69 -3.81
N ALA A 148 -6.98 -2.35 -3.16
CA ALA A 148 -8.16 -2.90 -3.83
C ALA A 148 -9.00 -1.82 -4.53
N VAL A 149 -9.25 -0.68 -3.85
CA VAL A 149 -9.90 0.49 -4.46
C VAL A 149 -9.08 0.98 -5.66
N ALA A 150 -7.75 1.10 -5.52
CA ALA A 150 -6.88 1.56 -6.59
C ALA A 150 -6.88 0.62 -7.81
N ILE A 151 -6.92 -0.70 -7.61
CA ILE A 151 -7.09 -1.69 -8.70
C ILE A 151 -8.40 -1.40 -9.45
N LEU A 152 -9.50 -1.20 -8.73
CA LEU A 152 -10.81 -0.92 -9.31
C LEU A 152 -10.92 0.48 -9.96
N GLN A 153 -10.02 1.41 -9.60
CA GLN A 153 -9.88 2.67 -10.33
C GLN A 153 -9.14 2.50 -11.66
N CYS A 154 -8.25 1.52 -11.76
CA CYS A 154 -7.50 1.22 -12.98
C CYS A 154 -8.32 0.38 -13.98
N ALA A 155 -8.96 -0.68 -13.50
CA ALA A 155 -9.59 -1.69 -14.35
C ALA A 155 -10.88 -2.23 -13.71
N CYS A 156 -11.65 -2.99 -14.49
CA CYS A 156 -12.81 -3.75 -14.07
C CYS A 156 -12.49 -5.26 -14.15
N PRO A 157 -11.94 -5.87 -13.09
CA PRO A 157 -11.71 -7.32 -13.04
C PRO A 157 -13.01 -8.09 -13.33
N GLY A 158 -12.89 -9.23 -14.01
CA GLY A 158 -14.01 -10.16 -14.20
C GLY A 158 -14.34 -10.94 -12.92
N TRP A 159 -13.31 -11.14 -12.09
CA TRP A 159 -13.42 -11.72 -10.76
C TRP A 159 -12.35 -11.13 -9.86
N PHE A 160 -12.73 -10.52 -8.74
CA PHE A 160 -11.79 -9.90 -7.81
C PHE A 160 -11.91 -10.51 -6.41
N HIS A 161 -10.89 -11.24 -5.98
CA HIS A 161 -10.83 -11.83 -4.65
C HIS A 161 -9.98 -10.96 -3.73
N CYS A 162 -10.60 -10.33 -2.73
CA CYS A 162 -9.95 -9.56 -1.69
C CYS A 162 -9.92 -10.39 -0.39
N ASN A 163 -8.76 -10.89 0.00
CA ASN A 163 -8.60 -11.69 1.21
C ASN A 163 -8.04 -10.85 2.37
N GLU A 164 -8.61 -10.98 3.56
CA GLU A 164 -8.07 -10.42 4.80
C GLU A 164 -8.25 -11.40 5.96
N TYR A 165 -7.14 -11.83 6.56
CA TYR A 165 -7.15 -12.82 7.63
C TYR A 165 -7.73 -12.28 8.95
N ASP A 166 -7.49 -11.00 9.27
CA ASP A 166 -7.94 -10.41 10.54
C ASP A 166 -9.40 -9.95 10.47
N ASP A 167 -10.21 -10.38 11.43
CA ASP A 167 -11.66 -10.10 11.46
C ASP A 167 -12.01 -8.61 11.55
N LEU A 168 -11.22 -7.83 12.30
CA LEU A 168 -11.47 -6.39 12.44
C LEU A 168 -11.12 -5.65 11.16
N ARG A 169 -9.97 -5.99 10.57
CA ARG A 169 -9.52 -5.41 9.30
C ARG A 169 -10.41 -5.82 8.12
N ALA A 170 -10.94 -7.04 8.12
CA ALA A 170 -11.89 -7.50 7.10
C ALA A 170 -13.15 -6.64 7.10
N ARG A 171 -13.66 -6.24 8.28
CA ARG A 171 -14.79 -5.28 8.36
C ARG A 171 -14.43 -3.91 7.77
N TRP A 172 -13.22 -3.42 8.02
CA TRP A 172 -12.77 -2.15 7.40
C TRP A 172 -12.64 -2.25 5.88
N LEU A 173 -12.23 -3.41 5.37
CA LEU A 173 -12.18 -3.69 3.94
C LEU A 173 -13.59 -3.71 3.33
N GLU A 174 -14.55 -4.36 3.97
CA GLU A 174 -15.96 -4.38 3.54
C GLU A 174 -16.54 -2.95 3.50
N GLU A 175 -16.39 -2.18 4.59
CA GLU A 175 -16.82 -0.77 4.64
C GLU A 175 -16.16 0.09 3.56
N THR A 176 -14.90 -0.20 3.23
CA THR A 176 -14.17 0.49 2.17
C THR A 176 -14.72 0.11 0.80
N ILE A 177 -14.96 -1.16 0.52
CA ILE A 177 -15.55 -1.59 -0.75
C ILE A 177 -16.94 -0.95 -0.94
N GLU A 178 -17.80 -1.00 0.08
CA GLU A 178 -19.13 -0.36 0.04
C GLU A 178 -19.04 1.16 -0.16
N SER A 179 -18.02 1.81 0.40
CA SER A 179 -17.81 3.26 0.24
C SER A 179 -17.36 3.69 -1.15
N PHE A 180 -16.82 2.80 -1.97
CA PHE A 180 -16.16 3.20 -3.23
C PHE A 180 -16.76 2.53 -4.45
N ILE A 181 -17.35 1.35 -4.30
CA ILE A 181 -17.74 0.49 -5.41
C ILE A 181 -19.26 0.43 -5.53
N PRO A 182 -19.83 0.74 -6.71
CA PRO A 182 -21.27 0.70 -6.91
C PRO A 182 -21.80 -0.75 -6.90
N GLU A 183 -23.05 -0.92 -6.49
CA GLU A 183 -23.73 -2.22 -6.35
C GLU A 183 -23.53 -3.19 -7.54
N PRO A 184 -23.64 -2.75 -8.82
CA PRO A 184 -23.49 -3.67 -9.96
C PRO A 184 -22.12 -4.36 -10.04
N LEU A 185 -21.08 -3.74 -9.48
CA LEU A 185 -19.72 -4.30 -9.47
C LEU A 185 -19.42 -5.13 -8.21
N LEU A 186 -20.23 -5.03 -7.16
CA LEU A 186 -20.02 -5.78 -5.92
C LEU A 186 -20.11 -7.28 -6.14
N ASN A 187 -20.96 -7.74 -7.07
CA ASN A 187 -21.09 -9.17 -7.41
C ASN A 187 -19.82 -9.79 -8.01
N LEU A 188 -18.90 -8.96 -8.52
CA LEU A 188 -17.61 -9.40 -9.05
C LEU A 188 -16.53 -9.45 -7.97
N ILE A 189 -16.82 -8.96 -6.76
CA ILE A 189 -15.86 -8.84 -5.66
C ILE A 189 -16.21 -9.86 -4.57
N MET A 190 -15.28 -10.77 -4.31
CA MET A 190 -15.34 -11.69 -3.19
C MET A 190 -14.45 -11.17 -2.06
N VAL A 191 -15.02 -10.91 -0.88
CA VAL A 191 -14.24 -10.72 0.34
C VAL A 191 -14.16 -12.05 1.09
N SER A 192 -12.98 -12.47 1.52
CA SER A 192 -12.81 -13.68 2.33
C SER A 192 -11.85 -13.47 3.49
N LYS A 193 -11.94 -14.38 4.47
CA LYS A 193 -11.14 -14.38 5.70
C LYS A 193 -10.33 -15.65 5.84
N LEU A 194 -9.53 -15.94 4.81
CA LEU A 194 -8.71 -17.13 4.76
C LEU A 194 -7.28 -16.80 5.18
N ASP A 195 -6.59 -17.79 5.73
CA ASP A 195 -5.14 -17.72 5.84
C ASP A 195 -4.54 -17.72 4.42
N GLY A 196 -3.90 -16.60 4.06
CA GLY A 196 -3.32 -16.40 2.73
C GLY A 196 -2.29 -17.46 2.35
N ARG A 197 -1.68 -18.15 3.34
CA ARG A 197 -0.72 -19.24 3.12
C ARG A 197 -1.35 -20.49 2.48
N HIS A 198 -2.68 -20.61 2.52
CA HIS A 198 -3.40 -21.77 1.99
C HIS A 198 -4.19 -21.48 0.71
N ILE A 199 -4.32 -20.22 0.29
CA ILE A 199 -5.13 -19.86 -0.88
C ILE A 199 -4.63 -20.54 -2.16
N GLY A 200 -3.32 -20.70 -2.35
CA GLY A 200 -2.76 -21.42 -3.49
C GLY A 200 -3.12 -22.90 -3.52
N ASP A 201 -3.36 -23.53 -2.37
CA ASP A 201 -3.83 -24.91 -2.30
C ASP A 201 -5.33 -25.01 -2.62
N LEU A 202 -6.10 -24.04 -2.15
CA LEU A 202 -7.56 -23.99 -2.33
C LEU A 202 -7.98 -23.56 -3.74
N LYS A 203 -7.22 -22.67 -4.37
CA LYS A 203 -7.51 -22.05 -5.67
C LYS A 203 -6.27 -22.07 -6.56
N PRO A 204 -5.73 -23.26 -6.90
CA PRO A 204 -4.51 -23.37 -7.70
C PRO A 204 -4.76 -22.80 -9.10
N GLU A 205 -3.78 -22.04 -9.59
CA GLU A 205 -3.72 -21.55 -10.98
C GLU A 205 -4.97 -20.80 -11.47
N LEU A 206 -5.73 -20.20 -10.55
CA LEU A 206 -6.99 -19.53 -10.85
C LEU A 206 -6.79 -18.09 -11.34
N TYR A 207 -5.75 -17.41 -10.85
CA TYR A 207 -5.64 -15.96 -11.01
C TYR A 207 -4.70 -15.58 -12.15
N ASP A 208 -5.13 -14.60 -12.96
CA ASP A 208 -4.28 -13.90 -13.93
C ASP A 208 -3.25 -13.01 -13.24
N LYS A 209 -3.70 -12.34 -12.17
CA LYS A 209 -2.95 -11.32 -11.43
C LYS A 209 -3.06 -11.54 -9.94
N VAL A 210 -1.94 -11.46 -9.23
CA VAL A 210 -1.92 -11.55 -7.77
C VAL A 210 -1.12 -10.40 -7.16
N LEU A 211 -1.76 -9.62 -6.29
CA LEU A 211 -1.11 -8.64 -5.44
C LEU A 211 -0.84 -9.26 -4.07
N VAL A 212 0.42 -9.16 -3.63
CA VAL A 212 0.89 -9.67 -2.34
C VAL A 212 1.46 -8.51 -1.53
N ASP A 213 0.57 -7.66 -1.00
CA ASP A 213 0.91 -6.56 -0.10
C ASP A 213 1.00 -7.05 1.34
N THR A 214 2.18 -7.52 1.73
CA THR A 214 2.29 -8.36 2.91
C THR A 214 2.27 -7.60 4.24
N PRO A 215 1.85 -8.25 5.34
CA PRO A 215 2.15 -7.77 6.68
C PRO A 215 3.68 -7.66 6.85
N CYS A 216 4.13 -6.48 7.26
CA CYS A 216 5.54 -6.13 7.41
C CYS A 216 5.73 -5.23 8.62
N SER A 217 6.98 -4.86 8.92
CA SER A 217 7.29 -3.96 10.03
C SER A 217 6.74 -2.53 9.88
N ASN A 218 6.11 -2.18 8.75
CA ASN A 218 5.42 -0.90 8.51
C ASN A 218 6.12 0.27 9.22
N ASP A 219 7.35 0.55 8.80
CA ASP A 219 8.34 1.28 9.62
C ASP A 219 7.84 2.65 10.07
N ARG A 220 7.09 3.33 9.19
CA ARG A 220 6.46 4.62 9.50
C ARG A 220 5.50 4.50 10.68
N SER A 221 4.74 3.41 10.80
CA SER A 221 3.83 3.17 11.92
C SER A 221 4.56 2.67 13.16
N TRP A 222 5.52 1.76 13.03
CA TRP A 222 6.21 1.17 14.19
C TRP A 222 7.08 2.18 14.95
N LEU A 223 7.56 3.23 14.29
CA LEU A 223 8.26 4.34 14.95
C LEU A 223 7.43 5.06 16.01
N PHE A 224 6.10 4.94 15.98
CA PHE A 224 5.23 5.62 16.93
C PHE A 224 4.48 4.61 17.77
N SER A 225 4.84 4.54 19.05
CA SER A 225 4.16 3.71 20.05
C SER A 225 4.32 4.36 21.42
N SER A 226 3.22 4.43 22.17
CA SER A 226 3.26 4.77 23.60
C SER A 226 3.60 3.57 24.47
N ASP A 227 3.49 2.35 23.94
CA ASP A 227 3.78 1.10 24.65
C ASP A 227 5.14 0.54 24.20
N ILE A 228 6.13 0.65 25.10
CA ILE A 228 7.51 0.20 24.89
C ILE A 228 7.60 -1.33 24.93
N HIS A 229 6.81 -1.99 25.76
CA HIS A 229 6.83 -3.46 25.87
C HIS A 229 6.33 -4.09 24.57
N GLN A 230 5.20 -3.60 24.04
CA GLN A 230 4.66 -4.02 22.75
C GLN A 230 5.62 -3.73 21.61
N ALA A 231 6.25 -2.55 21.59
CA ALA A 231 7.24 -2.20 20.58
C ALA A 231 8.46 -3.14 20.62
N THR A 232 8.95 -3.48 21.81
CA THR A 232 10.07 -4.42 21.98
C THR A 232 9.71 -5.83 21.52
N LEU A 233 8.51 -6.31 21.86
CA LEU A 233 8.01 -7.61 21.42
C LEU A 233 7.94 -7.70 19.89
N ARG A 234 7.42 -6.66 19.23
CA ARG A 234 7.37 -6.59 17.75
C ARG A 234 8.75 -6.67 17.12
N LEU A 235 9.77 -6.02 17.71
CA LEU A 235 11.14 -6.10 17.22
C LEU A 235 11.73 -7.51 17.34
N ILE A 236 11.43 -8.22 18.44
CA ILE A 236 11.86 -9.62 18.64
C ILE A 236 11.21 -10.52 17.57
N GLN A 237 9.91 -10.35 17.34
CA GLN A 237 9.12 -11.14 16.39
C GLN A 237 9.34 -10.73 14.93
N ARG A 238 10.02 -9.59 14.65
CA ARG A 238 10.19 -9.05 13.31
C ARG A 238 10.79 -10.05 12.32
N LYS A 239 11.69 -10.93 12.78
CA LYS A 239 12.29 -11.97 11.92
C LYS A 239 11.25 -12.95 11.37
N GLU A 240 10.18 -13.21 12.12
CA GLU A 240 9.09 -14.11 11.71
C GLU A 240 8.30 -13.53 10.54
N LEU A 241 8.30 -12.20 10.36
CA LEU A 241 7.62 -11.54 9.24
C LEU A 241 8.22 -11.96 7.90
N SER A 242 9.54 -11.98 7.76
CA SER A 242 10.20 -12.40 6.52
C SER A 242 9.82 -13.83 6.11
N TYR A 243 9.70 -14.73 7.10
CA TYR A 243 9.29 -16.11 6.86
C TYR A 243 7.81 -16.21 6.49
N LEU A 244 6.93 -15.46 7.18
CA LEU A 244 5.51 -15.37 6.83
C LEU A 244 5.32 -14.82 5.40
N GLN A 245 6.07 -13.78 5.03
CA GLN A 245 6.04 -13.16 3.70
C GLN A 245 6.45 -14.17 2.62
N PHE A 246 7.49 -14.95 2.88
CA PHE A 246 7.89 -16.05 2.00
C PHE A 246 6.78 -17.09 1.83
N GLN A 247 6.12 -17.51 2.92
CA GLN A 247 5.01 -18.47 2.86
C GLN A 247 3.82 -17.93 2.06
N LEU A 248 3.45 -16.67 2.28
CA LEU A 248 2.38 -15.98 1.53
C LEU A 248 2.72 -15.91 0.04
N LEU A 249 3.96 -15.54 -0.29
CA LEU A 249 4.40 -15.42 -1.67
C LEU A 249 4.43 -16.78 -2.39
N ARG A 250 4.83 -17.88 -1.71
CA ARG A 250 4.70 -19.24 -2.27
C ARG A 250 3.26 -19.63 -2.56
N SER A 251 2.35 -19.35 -1.64
CA SER A 251 0.91 -19.60 -1.83
C SER A 251 0.37 -18.81 -3.03
N ALA A 252 0.75 -17.53 -3.13
CA ALA A 252 0.36 -16.66 -4.24
C ALA A 252 0.84 -17.18 -5.60
N ILE A 253 2.09 -17.67 -5.69
CA ILE A 253 2.65 -18.28 -6.90
C ILE A 253 1.88 -19.55 -7.31
N LYS A 254 1.43 -20.35 -6.33
CA LYS A 254 0.61 -21.53 -6.60
C LYS A 254 -0.80 -21.14 -7.08
N ALA A 255 -1.37 -20.06 -6.56
CA ALA A 255 -2.66 -19.52 -6.98
C ALA A 255 -2.63 -18.87 -8.37
N LEU A 256 -1.46 -18.40 -8.81
CA LEU A 256 -1.25 -17.74 -10.10
C LEU A 256 -1.21 -18.75 -11.24
N ARG A 257 -1.90 -18.45 -12.35
CA ARG A 257 -1.85 -19.30 -13.56
C ARG A 257 -0.52 -19.17 -14.30
N PRO A 258 -0.11 -20.17 -15.10
CA PRO A 258 1.01 -20.02 -16.03
C PRO A 258 0.82 -18.81 -16.96
N GLY A 259 1.87 -18.02 -17.14
CA GLY A 259 1.86 -16.73 -17.84
C GLY A 259 1.31 -15.55 -17.04
N GLY A 260 0.69 -15.79 -15.87
CA GLY A 260 0.17 -14.75 -14.99
C GLY A 260 1.28 -13.95 -14.29
N CYS A 261 0.93 -12.74 -13.83
CA CYS A 261 1.87 -11.84 -13.13
C CYS A 261 1.51 -11.65 -11.67
N LEU A 262 2.53 -11.49 -10.84
CA LEU A 262 2.40 -11.17 -9.43
C LEU A 262 3.24 -9.95 -9.08
N VAL A 263 2.71 -9.13 -8.18
CA VAL A 263 3.47 -8.04 -7.54
C VAL A 263 3.52 -8.29 -6.05
N TYR A 264 4.74 -8.32 -5.51
CA TYR A 264 5.02 -8.33 -4.09
C TYR A 264 5.32 -6.91 -3.61
N SER A 265 4.75 -6.50 -2.48
CA SER A 265 5.05 -5.20 -1.88
C SER A 265 5.08 -5.23 -0.36
N THR A 266 5.83 -4.28 0.19
CA THR A 266 5.89 -3.97 1.63
C THR A 266 5.98 -2.46 1.84
N CYS A 267 5.68 -1.99 3.06
CA CYS A 267 5.95 -0.61 3.48
C CYS A 267 7.10 -0.51 4.49
N THR A 268 8.13 -1.34 4.32
CA THR A 268 9.36 -1.34 5.14
C THR A 268 10.61 -1.12 4.27
N LEU A 269 11.66 -0.58 4.88
CA LEU A 269 13.00 -0.44 4.30
C LEU A 269 13.85 -1.71 4.45
N SER A 270 13.42 -2.67 5.28
CA SER A 270 14.16 -3.88 5.64
C SER A 270 14.51 -4.75 4.45
N LYS A 271 15.80 -4.90 4.16
CA LYS A 271 16.25 -5.84 3.13
C LYS A 271 15.77 -7.28 3.39
N ALA A 272 15.75 -7.69 4.66
CA ALA A 272 15.30 -9.01 5.11
C ALA A 272 13.82 -9.29 4.80
N GLU A 273 12.98 -8.25 4.75
CA GLU A 273 11.56 -8.35 4.38
C GLU A 273 11.33 -8.02 2.89
N ASN A 274 12.37 -7.64 2.14
CA ASN A 274 12.27 -7.17 0.76
C ASN A 274 13.06 -8.10 -0.19
N SER A 275 14.21 -7.64 -0.67
CA SER A 275 15.02 -8.38 -1.65
C SER A 275 15.41 -9.78 -1.17
N ASP A 276 15.62 -10.00 0.13
CA ASP A 276 15.97 -11.35 0.63
C ASP A 276 14.81 -12.35 0.47
N VAL A 277 13.57 -11.90 0.64
CA VAL A 277 12.37 -12.74 0.41
C VAL A 277 12.24 -13.08 -1.09
N ILE A 278 12.45 -12.08 -1.96
CA ILE A 278 12.39 -12.28 -3.41
C ILE A 278 13.50 -13.23 -3.89
N ASN A 279 14.73 -13.03 -3.43
CA ASN A 279 15.86 -13.91 -3.74
C ASN A 279 15.61 -15.34 -3.28
N LEU A 280 15.04 -15.52 -2.08
CA LEU A 280 14.69 -16.84 -1.58
C LEU A 280 13.63 -17.53 -2.48
N ILE A 281 12.63 -16.80 -2.96
CA ILE A 281 11.63 -17.32 -3.89
C ILE A 281 12.25 -17.70 -5.23
N LEU A 282 13.06 -16.82 -5.83
CA LEU A 282 13.70 -17.08 -7.12
C LEU A 282 14.64 -18.29 -7.06
N ASN A 283 15.28 -18.53 -5.91
CA ASN A 283 16.13 -19.70 -5.70
C ASN A 283 15.34 -21.00 -5.47
N CYS A 284 14.16 -20.93 -4.84
CA CYS A 284 13.37 -22.10 -4.46
C CYS A 284 12.27 -22.46 -5.47
N CYS A 285 11.86 -21.54 -6.34
CA CYS A 285 10.76 -21.71 -7.27
C CYS A 285 11.25 -21.49 -8.71
N SER A 286 11.51 -22.60 -9.43
CA SER A 286 12.00 -22.56 -10.81
C SER A 286 10.95 -22.13 -11.84
N ASN A 287 9.68 -22.05 -11.43
CA ASN A 287 8.55 -21.71 -12.29
C ASN A 287 8.16 -20.22 -12.22
N VAL A 288 9.02 -19.37 -11.67
CA VAL A 288 8.83 -17.91 -11.68
C VAL A 288 10.07 -17.20 -12.16
N VAL A 289 9.86 -16.11 -12.88
CA VAL A 289 10.92 -15.25 -13.41
C VAL A 289 10.70 -13.80 -13.00
N PRO A 290 11.77 -13.04 -12.73
CA PRO A 290 11.67 -11.61 -12.45
C PRO A 290 11.26 -10.83 -13.70
N VAL A 291 10.46 -9.78 -13.52
CA VAL A 291 10.03 -8.87 -14.60
C VAL A 291 10.62 -7.48 -14.35
N ASP A 292 11.31 -6.93 -15.34
CA ASP A 292 11.92 -5.59 -15.25
C ASP A 292 10.86 -4.51 -15.06
N ILE A 293 11.04 -3.66 -14.04
CA ILE A 293 10.16 -2.53 -13.72
C ILE A 293 10.94 -1.20 -13.63
N ARG A 294 12.18 -1.15 -14.12
CA ARG A 294 13.00 0.08 -14.10
C ARG A 294 12.39 1.19 -14.94
N GLU A 295 11.74 0.86 -16.05
CA GLU A 295 11.06 1.86 -16.89
C GLU A 295 9.96 2.58 -16.10
N MET A 296 9.18 1.85 -15.30
CA MET A 296 8.19 2.43 -14.40
C MET A 296 8.86 3.34 -13.35
N GLY A 297 9.97 2.90 -12.74
CA GLY A 297 10.74 3.71 -11.79
C GLY A 297 11.24 5.01 -12.41
N ARG A 298 11.81 4.96 -13.63
CA ARG A 298 12.27 6.13 -14.37
C ARG A 298 11.13 7.09 -14.71
N ALA A 299 10.01 6.54 -15.18
CA ALA A 299 8.81 7.28 -15.52
C ALA A 299 8.25 8.12 -14.38
N VAL A 300 8.34 7.63 -13.14
CA VAL A 300 7.77 8.30 -11.96
C VAL A 300 8.83 8.96 -11.06
N SER A 301 10.10 8.97 -11.48
CA SER A 301 11.24 9.51 -10.72
C SER A 301 11.16 11.01 -10.38
N GLN A 302 10.31 11.75 -11.09
CA GLN A 302 10.05 13.16 -10.77
C GLN A 302 9.35 13.31 -9.40
N GLU A 303 8.46 12.39 -9.06
CA GLU A 303 7.62 12.46 -7.86
C GLU A 303 8.06 11.48 -6.77
N PHE A 304 8.83 10.45 -7.10
CA PHE A 304 9.32 9.44 -6.16
C PHE A 304 10.84 9.35 -6.16
N THR A 305 11.42 9.24 -4.97
CA THR A 305 12.85 8.98 -4.77
C THR A 305 13.05 7.48 -4.57
N PHE A 306 13.97 6.87 -5.31
CA PHE A 306 14.23 5.43 -5.25
C PHE A 306 15.62 5.14 -4.67
N LEU A 307 15.78 3.98 -4.03
CA LEU A 307 17.09 3.46 -3.67
C LEU A 307 17.81 2.94 -4.93
N ASP A 308 19.04 3.39 -5.15
CA ASP A 308 19.90 2.92 -6.23
C ASP A 308 20.51 1.53 -5.94
N GLY A 309 20.93 0.84 -7.01
CA GLY A 309 21.68 -0.43 -6.88
C GLY A 309 20.82 -1.66 -6.60
N LEU A 310 19.49 -1.55 -6.67
CA LEU A 310 18.57 -2.69 -6.62
C LEU A 310 18.53 -3.46 -7.95
N GLN A 311 17.98 -4.67 -7.89
CA GLN A 311 17.77 -5.50 -9.07
C GLN A 311 16.72 -4.88 -10.01
N GLN A 312 16.76 -5.26 -11.29
CA GLN A 312 15.91 -4.64 -12.33
C GLN A 312 14.40 -4.85 -12.09
N HIS A 313 14.05 -5.90 -11.37
CA HIS A 313 12.67 -6.25 -11.03
C HIS A 313 12.21 -5.68 -9.69
N GLU A 314 13.02 -4.84 -9.04
CA GLU A 314 12.81 -4.30 -7.71
C GLU A 314 12.83 -2.78 -7.72
N LEU A 315 11.98 -2.16 -6.90
CA LEU A 315 12.00 -0.74 -6.59
C LEU A 315 11.80 -0.55 -5.09
N LEU A 316 12.55 0.36 -4.48
CA LEU A 316 12.30 0.81 -3.10
C LEU A 316 12.17 2.31 -3.07
N VAL A 317 10.97 2.80 -2.78
CA VAL A 317 10.70 4.23 -2.57
C VAL A 317 11.22 4.66 -1.21
N LEU A 318 12.10 5.64 -1.22
CA LEU A 318 12.65 6.28 -0.02
C LEU A 318 11.90 7.60 0.25
N PRO A 319 11.34 7.80 1.46
CA PRO A 319 10.77 9.08 1.84
C PRO A 319 11.82 10.19 1.84
N GLU A 320 11.57 11.28 1.13
CA GLU A 320 12.45 12.44 1.08
C GLU A 320 11.69 13.73 1.39
N ARG A 321 12.39 14.78 1.82
CA ARG A 321 11.78 16.08 2.09
C ARG A 321 11.09 16.63 0.84
N GLY A 322 9.81 16.97 0.95
CA GLY A 322 8.97 17.42 -0.18
C GLY A 322 8.37 16.30 -1.03
N ARG A 323 8.88 15.07 -0.91
CA ARG A 323 8.40 13.83 -1.52
C ARG A 323 8.33 12.73 -0.45
N ALA A 324 7.54 12.97 0.59
CA ALA A 324 7.43 12.11 1.78
C ALA A 324 6.57 10.86 1.52
N TRP A 325 6.75 10.23 0.37
CA TRP A 325 6.09 9.00 -0.05
C TRP A 325 6.86 7.78 0.43
N GLY A 326 6.17 6.65 0.55
CA GLY A 326 6.75 5.42 1.09
C GLY A 326 7.03 5.46 2.59
N PRO A 327 7.87 4.54 3.12
CA PRO A 327 8.63 3.54 2.36
C PRO A 327 7.70 2.61 1.58
N MET A 328 8.11 2.19 0.39
CA MET A 328 7.36 1.23 -0.41
C MET A 328 8.32 0.39 -1.25
N TYR A 329 8.37 -0.90 -0.96
CA TYR A 329 9.07 -1.87 -1.79
C TYR A 329 8.09 -2.46 -2.81
N VAL A 330 8.56 -2.67 -4.03
CA VAL A 330 7.81 -3.29 -5.13
C VAL A 330 8.71 -4.27 -5.86
N ALA A 331 8.25 -5.50 -6.05
CA ALA A 331 8.88 -6.47 -6.93
C ALA A 331 7.84 -7.15 -7.83
N LYS A 332 8.16 -7.31 -9.12
CA LYS A 332 7.25 -7.93 -10.11
C LYS A 332 7.84 -9.26 -10.60
N LEU A 333 7.02 -10.31 -10.54
CA LEU A 333 7.35 -11.66 -10.99
C LEU A 333 6.30 -12.14 -11.99
N GLN A 334 6.68 -13.08 -12.86
CA GLN A 334 5.79 -13.79 -13.77
C GLN A 334 5.97 -15.29 -13.59
N LYS A 335 4.87 -16.04 -13.59
CA LYS A 335 4.92 -17.51 -13.60
C LYS A 335 5.08 -18.01 -15.03
N ILE A 336 6.05 -18.90 -15.27
CA ILE A 336 6.30 -19.50 -16.59
C ILE A 336 5.35 -20.65 -16.89
#